data_AF-A0A5B8V8G9-F1
#
_entry.id   AF-A0A5B8V8G9-F1
#
_cell.length_a   1.000
_cell.length_b   1.000
_cell.length_c   1.000
_cell.angle_alpha   90.00
_cell.angle_beta   90.00
_cell.angle_gamma   90.00
#
_symmetry.space_group_name_H-M   'P 1'
#
loop_
_entity.id
_entity.type
_entity.pdbx_description
1 polymer ?
#
loop_
_entity_poly.entity_id
_entity_poly.type
_entity_poly.pdbx_seq_one_letter_code
_entity_poly.pdbx_strand_id
1 'polypeptide(L)'
;MWHTDTLWFEIAIVSIIYAAGNILFGQFEEQTPKWRRIGKYILTLVIVIALSVYFGRTVAMLVLSAFIIPFLYIHAYYLPKKKGIHGFTGEPKSKYYDFRGWDKNIFDK
;
A
#
# COMPACT_ATOMS: atom_id res chain seq x y z
N MET A 1 5.46 15.51 -26.40
CA MET A 1 6.30 14.29 -26.27
C MET A 1 6.27 13.87 -24.81
N TRP A 2 5.87 12.63 -24.53
CA TRP A 2 5.92 12.08 -23.17
C TRP A 2 7.39 11.77 -22.85
N HIS A 3 8.05 12.62 -22.06
CA HIS A 3 9.43 12.39 -21.61
C HIS A 3 9.43 11.38 -20.46
N THR A 4 9.31 10.10 -20.82
CA THR A 4 9.44 9.00 -19.86
C THR A 4 10.84 8.91 -19.30
N ASP A 5 11.85 9.55 -19.89
CA ASP A 5 13.27 9.44 -19.48
C ASP A 5 13.64 10.34 -18.30
N THR A 6 12.66 11.02 -17.70
CA THR A 6 12.86 11.90 -16.55
C THR A 6 12.33 11.26 -15.26
N LEU A 7 12.72 11.80 -14.10
CA LEU A 7 12.21 11.37 -12.78
C LEU A 7 10.68 11.51 -12.62
N TRP A 8 10.02 12.24 -13.54
CA TRP A 8 8.57 12.30 -13.58
C TRP A 8 7.92 10.94 -13.84
N PHE A 9 8.62 10.01 -14.47
CA PHE A 9 8.13 8.64 -14.65
C PHE A 9 7.99 7.93 -13.30
N GLU A 10 9.03 7.94 -12.46
CA GLU A 10 9.02 7.37 -11.11
C GLU A 10 7.92 8.01 -10.26
N ILE A 11 7.83 9.35 -10.30
CA ILE A 11 6.80 10.10 -9.57
C ILE A 11 5.41 9.66 -10.02
N ALA A 12 5.15 9.59 -11.33
CA ALA A 12 3.85 9.20 -11.87
C ALA A 12 3.48 7.77 -11.48
N ILE A 13 4.40 6.80 -11.62
CA ILE A 13 4.15 5.40 -11.28
C ILE A 13 3.82 5.23 -9.80
N VAL A 14 4.64 5.79 -8.90
CA VAL A 14 4.39 5.72 -7.46
C VAL A 14 3.07 6.42 -7.09
N SER A 15 2.79 7.58 -7.69
CA SER A 15 1.55 8.32 -7.46
C SER A 15 0.31 7.53 -7.88
N ILE A 16 0.34 6.90 -9.05
CA ILE A 16 -0.77 6.08 -9.56
C ILE A 16 -1.00 4.87 -8.65
N ILE A 17 0.06 4.19 -8.21
CA ILE A 17 -0.04 3.05 -7.27
C ILE A 17 -0.70 3.49 -5.96
N TYR A 18 -0.26 4.61 -5.37
CA TYR A 18 -0.85 5.11 -4.13
C TYR A 18 -2.28 5.62 -4.32
N ALA A 19 -2.59 6.27 -5.44
CA ALA A 19 -3.94 6.72 -5.75
C ALA A 19 -4.89 5.52 -5.89
N ALA A 20 -4.55 4.56 -6.74
CA ALA A 20 -5.34 3.34 -6.95
C ALA A 20 -5.45 2.53 -5.66
N GLY A 21 -4.35 2.35 -4.92
CA GLY A 21 -4.34 1.64 -3.65
C GLY A 21 -5.23 2.28 -2.59
N ASN A 22 -5.25 3.62 -2.49
CA ASN A 22 -6.14 4.31 -1.56
C ASN A 22 -7.63 4.21 -1.96
N ILE A 23 -7.94 4.19 -3.26
CA ILE A 23 -9.31 4.02 -3.76
C ILE A 23 -9.80 2.59 -3.51
N LEU A 24 -9.00 1.58 -3.87
CA LEU A 24 -9.40 0.17 -3.82
C LEU A 24 -9.28 -0.43 -2.41
N PHE A 25 -8.27 -0.03 -1.64
CA PHE A 25 -7.93 -0.63 -0.35
C PHE A 25 -7.99 0.36 0.81
N GLY A 26 -8.62 1.54 0.64
CA GLY A 26 -8.71 2.58 1.66
C GLY A 26 -9.33 2.12 2.98
N GLN A 27 -10.24 1.15 2.92
CA GLN A 27 -10.89 0.50 4.06
C GLN A 27 -9.93 -0.25 5.00
N PHE A 28 -8.75 -0.66 4.52
CA PHE A 28 -7.72 -1.27 5.36
C PHE A 28 -6.99 -0.24 6.22
N GLU A 29 -7.16 1.05 5.97
CA GLU A 29 -6.43 2.14 6.63
C GLU A 29 -7.39 3.15 7.30
N GLU A 30 -8.62 2.74 7.58
CA GLU A 30 -9.72 3.59 8.04
C GLU A 30 -9.37 4.38 9.32
N GLN A 31 -8.86 3.70 10.35
CA GLN A 31 -8.45 4.33 11.61
C GLN A 31 -6.98 4.77 11.61
N THR A 32 -6.28 4.69 10.47
CA THR A 32 -4.88 5.13 10.41
C THR A 32 -4.81 6.65 10.26
N PRO A 33 -4.03 7.37 11.09
CA PRO A 33 -3.87 8.81 10.96
C PRO A 33 -3.42 9.21 9.55
N LYS A 34 -4.06 10.23 8.97
CA LYS A 34 -3.80 10.67 7.59
C LYS A 34 -2.33 11.02 7.33
N TRP A 35 -1.65 11.60 8.32
CA TRP A 35 -0.22 11.94 8.21
C TRP A 35 0.68 10.71 8.04
N ARG A 36 0.34 9.55 8.64
CA ARG A 36 1.08 8.29 8.41
C ARG A 36 0.86 7.77 7.00
N ARG A 37 -0.32 7.98 6.42
CA ARG A 37 -0.63 7.59 5.04
C ARG A 37 0.14 8.45 4.03
N ILE A 38 0.18 9.76 4.25
CA ILE A 38 1.01 10.70 3.47
C ILE A 38 2.49 10.36 3.63
N GLY A 39 2.95 10.11 4.86
CA GLY A 39 4.33 9.73 5.15
C GLY A 39 4.78 8.48 4.39
N LYS A 40 3.94 7.43 4.32
CA LYS A 40 4.23 6.22 3.51
C LYS A 40 4.45 6.56 2.04
N TYR A 41 3.58 7.39 1.46
CA TYR A 41 3.70 7.85 0.07
C TYR A 41 5.01 8.61 -0.16
N ILE A 42 5.28 9.65 0.64
CA ILE A 42 6.49 10.47 0.49
C ILE A 42 7.75 9.64 0.69
N LEU A 43 7.78 8.76 1.70
CA LEU A 43 8.91 7.87 1.96
C LEU A 43 9.16 6.94 0.78
N THR A 44 8.12 6.29 0.25
CA THR A 44 8.25 5.39 -0.91
C THR A 44 8.75 6.16 -2.13
N LEU A 45 8.21 7.35 -2.37
CA LEU A 45 8.61 8.19 -3.48
C LEU A 45 10.09 8.59 -3.40
N VAL A 46 10.56 9.05 -2.23
CA VAL A 46 11.96 9.40 -2.00
C VAL A 46 12.87 8.19 -2.21
N ILE A 47 12.49 7.00 -1.69
CA ILE A 47 13.27 5.77 -1.88
C ILE A 47 13.37 5.40 -3.37
N VAL A 48 12.25 5.42 -4.10
CA VAL A 48 12.24 5.05 -5.53
C VAL A 48 13.05 6.05 -6.36
N ILE A 49 12.92 7.35 -6.10
CA ILE A 49 13.73 8.39 -6.77
C ILE A 49 15.22 8.18 -6.46
N ALA A 50 15.59 7.98 -5.20
CA ALA A 50 16.98 7.74 -4.82
C ALA A 50 17.53 6.49 -5.53
N LEU A 51 16.78 5.38 -5.54
CA LEU A 51 17.20 4.18 -6.25
C LEU A 51 17.39 4.43 -7.75
N SER A 52 16.49 5.20 -8.38
CA SER A 52 16.59 5.51 -9.81
C SER A 52 17.83 6.36 -10.11
N VAL A 53 18.14 7.35 -9.26
CA VAL A 53 19.31 8.22 -9.41
C VAL A 53 20.63 7.46 -9.21
N TYR A 54 20.74 6.61 -8.18
CA TYR A 54 22.01 5.98 -7.81
C TYR A 54 22.24 4.61 -8.48
N PHE A 55 21.18 3.87 -8.80
CA PHE A 55 21.26 2.50 -9.33
C PHE A 55 20.53 2.31 -10.67
N GLY A 56 19.92 3.38 -11.19
CA GLY A 56 19.15 3.35 -12.43
C GLY A 56 17.71 2.89 -12.25
N ARG A 57 16.85 3.30 -13.19
CA ARG A 57 15.42 3.04 -13.18
C ARG A 57 15.06 1.55 -13.07
N THR A 58 15.77 0.69 -13.79
CA THR A 58 15.49 -0.75 -13.80
C THR A 58 15.52 -1.31 -12.37
N VAL A 59 16.56 -0.95 -11.59
CA VAL A 59 16.68 -1.38 -10.19
C VAL A 59 15.54 -0.79 -9.35
N ALA A 60 15.24 0.51 -9.51
CA ALA A 60 14.15 1.15 -8.77
C ALA A 60 12.78 0.47 -9.02
N MET A 61 12.47 0.13 -10.27
CA MET A 61 11.20 -0.53 -10.64
C MET A 61 11.15 -1.99 -10.18
N LEU A 62 12.28 -2.71 -10.19
CA LEU A 62 12.35 -4.06 -9.64
C LEU A 62 12.12 -4.05 -8.13
N VAL A 63 12.74 -3.12 -7.40
CA VAL A 63 12.52 -2.98 -5.95
C VAL A 63 11.08 -2.57 -5.66
N LEU A 64 10.50 -1.62 -6.41
CA LEU A 64 9.10 -1.23 -6.24
C LEU A 64 8.15 -2.40 -6.52
N SER A 65 8.36 -3.14 -7.60
CA SER A 65 7.50 -4.28 -7.96
C SER A 65 7.63 -5.46 -6.99
N ALA A 66 8.76 -5.62 -6.29
CA ALA A 66 8.92 -6.63 -5.24
C ALA A 66 7.90 -6.47 -4.10
N PHE A 67 7.36 -5.27 -3.83
CA PHE A 67 6.30 -5.06 -2.83
C PHE A 67 4.94 -5.68 -3.22
N ILE A 68 4.76 -6.10 -4.47
CA ILE A 68 3.59 -6.88 -4.88
C ILE A 68 3.57 -8.23 -4.15
N ILE A 69 4.73 -8.82 -3.87
CA ILE A 69 4.83 -10.13 -3.21
C ILE A 69 4.18 -10.11 -1.82
N PRO A 70 4.59 -9.25 -0.86
CA PRO A 70 3.94 -9.18 0.44
C PRO A 70 2.48 -8.73 0.33
N PHE A 71 2.14 -7.84 -0.61
CA PHE A 71 0.75 -7.45 -0.85
C PHE A 71 -0.12 -8.65 -1.21
N LEU A 72 0.27 -9.43 -2.22
CA LEU A 72 -0.46 -10.62 -2.64
C LEU A 72 -0.50 -11.68 -1.54
N TYR A 73 0.61 -11.90 -0.83
CA TYR A 73 0.62 -12.84 0.29
C TYR A 73 -0.38 -12.44 1.38
N ILE A 74 -0.42 -11.15 1.76
CA ILE A 74 -1.32 -10.66 2.80
C ILE A 74 -2.78 -10.76 2.36
N HIS A 75 -3.10 -10.24 1.17
CA HIS A 75 -4.48 -10.13 0.70
C HIS A 75 -5.04 -11.46 0.16
N ALA A 76 -4.24 -12.27 -0.53
CA ALA A 76 -4.73 -13.53 -1.11
C ALA A 76 -4.67 -14.72 -0.13
N TYR A 77 -3.73 -14.72 0.82
CA TYR A 77 -3.50 -15.88 1.69
C TYR A 77 -3.63 -15.57 3.19
N TYR A 78 -2.83 -14.64 3.72
CA TYR A 78 -2.72 -14.48 5.17
C TYR A 78 -4.02 -14.00 5.82
N LEU A 79 -4.63 -12.93 5.29
CA LEU A 79 -5.92 -12.44 5.82
C LEU A 79 -7.02 -13.52 5.68
N PRO A 80 -7.25 -14.13 4.50
CA PRO A 80 -8.34 -15.10 4.36
C PRO A 80 -8.09 -16.39 5.13
N LYS A 81 -6.90 -16.98 5.02
CA LYS A 81 -6.62 -18.32 5.55
C LYS A 81 -6.16 -18.33 7.00
N LYS A 82 -5.40 -17.32 7.45
CA LYS A 82 -4.87 -17.30 8.83
C LYS A 82 -5.71 -16.45 9.77
N LYS A 83 -6.43 -15.44 9.27
CA LYS A 83 -7.22 -14.53 10.11
C LYS A 83 -8.73 -14.67 9.92
N GLY A 84 -9.17 -15.35 8.86
CA GLY A 84 -10.60 -15.41 8.51
C GLY A 84 -11.16 -14.02 8.18
N ILE A 85 -10.32 -13.16 7.60
CA ILE A 85 -10.65 -11.81 7.15
C ILE A 85 -10.59 -11.81 5.62
N HIS A 86 -11.64 -11.34 4.97
CA HIS A 86 -11.73 -11.28 3.54
C HIS A 86 -10.65 -10.34 2.97
N GLY A 87 -9.86 -10.87 2.06
CA GLY A 87 -8.65 -10.23 1.53
C GLY A 87 -8.89 -8.91 0.81
N PHE A 88 -10.09 -8.70 0.27
CA PHE A 88 -10.40 -7.48 -0.48
C PHE A 88 -11.27 -6.49 0.30
N THR A 89 -12.19 -6.96 1.14
CA THR A 89 -13.16 -6.10 1.87
C THR A 89 -12.77 -5.86 3.33
N GLY A 90 -11.87 -6.67 3.89
CA GLY A 90 -11.51 -6.59 5.31
C GLY A 90 -12.62 -7.06 6.25
N GLU A 91 -13.60 -7.84 5.75
CA GLU A 91 -14.71 -8.36 6.56
C GLU A 91 -14.40 -9.74 7.16
N PRO A 92 -14.91 -10.08 8.36
CA PRO A 92 -15.70 -9.24 9.25
C PRO A 92 -14.87 -8.10 9.86
N LYS A 93 -15.44 -6.89 9.92
CA LYS A 93 -14.71 -5.68 10.35
C LYS A 93 -14.21 -5.79 11.80
N SER A 94 -14.96 -6.43 12.69
CA SER A 94 -14.53 -6.67 14.08
C SER A 94 -13.21 -7.44 14.18
N LYS A 95 -13.03 -8.51 13.38
CA LYS A 95 -11.77 -9.26 13.31
C LYS A 95 -10.63 -8.44 12.72
N TYR A 96 -10.94 -7.62 11.73
CA TYR A 96 -9.92 -6.75 11.12
C TYR A 96 -9.45 -5.65 12.08
N TYR A 97 -10.38 -5.03 12.81
CA TYR A 97 -10.05 -4.03 13.81
C TYR A 97 -9.22 -4.64 14.95
N ASP A 98 -9.60 -5.82 15.44
CA ASP A 98 -8.81 -6.59 16.42
C ASP A 98 -7.40 -6.89 15.91
N PHE A 99 -7.28 -7.36 14.66
CA PHE A 99 -5.99 -7.61 14.02
C PHE A 99 -5.11 -6.36 13.90
N ARG A 100 -5.73 -5.19 13.71
CA ARG A 100 -5.04 -3.89 13.60
C ARG A 100 -4.78 -3.23 14.96
N GLY A 101 -5.28 -3.79 16.05
CA GLY A 101 -5.23 -3.17 17.39
C GLY A 101 -6.11 -1.92 17.49
N TRP A 102 -7.17 -1.83 16.69
CA TRP A 102 -8.17 -0.77 16.76
C TRP A 102 -9.35 -1.17 17.65
N ASP A 103 -10.15 -0.20 18.06
CA ASP A 103 -11.35 -0.47 18.87
C ASP A 103 -12.40 -1.23 18.06
N LYS A 104 -12.58 -2.52 18.38
CA LYS A 104 -13.54 -3.41 17.72
C LYS A 104 -14.96 -3.31 18.29
N ASN A 105 -15.14 -2.69 19.45
CA ASN A 105 -16.44 -2.65 20.15
C ASN A 105 -17.40 -1.66 19.49
N ILE A 106 -16.93 -0.86 18.51
CA ILE A 106 -17.76 0.04 17.72
C ILE A 106 -18.86 -0.68 16.91
N PHE A 107 -18.76 -2.00 16.77
CA PHE A 107 -19.73 -2.85 16.06
C PHE A 107 -20.75 -3.54 16.98
N ASP A 108 -20.62 -3.43 18.31
CA ASP A 108 -21.49 -4.12 19.28
C ASP A 108 -22.81 -3.34 19.55
N LYS A 109 -23.19 -2.43 18.65
CA LYS A 109 -24.38 -1.59 18.76
C LYS A 109 -25.60 -2.18 18.07
#